data_AF-A0A2N5KBN9-F1
#
_entry.id   AF-A0A2N5KBN9-F1
#
_cell.length_a   1.000
_cell.length_b   1.000
_cell.length_c   1.000
_cell.angle_alpha   90.00
_cell.angle_beta   90.00
_cell.angle_gamma   90.00
#
_symmetry.space_group_name_H-M   'P 1'
#
loop_
_entity.id
_entity.type
_entity.pdbx_description
1 polymer ?
#
loop_
_entity_poly.entity_id
_entity_poly.type
_entity_poly.pdbx_seq_one_letter_code
_entity_poly.pdbx_strand_id
1 'polypeptide(L)'
;MNYQDNLLALAAGDPDVRDALRALEPECVMGEQRARILDFLKSHPKTILHGELPDELQSDETYVKILLLQTETRYGQWSSHDRYFEAVELVKRLRKEHKQKQKEQLEQAMRDAQQNGDTARARELMSDINALIKEQRNNAR
;
A
#
# COMPACT_ATOMS: atom_id res chain seq x y z
N MET A 1 10.67 3.45 11.38
CA MET A 1 9.37 3.98 10.92
C MET A 1 8.98 3.24 9.65
N ASN A 2 7.71 2.87 9.49
CA ASN A 2 7.26 1.95 8.44
C ASN A 2 7.14 2.67 7.08
N TYR A 3 7.54 2.03 5.98
CA TYR A 3 7.44 2.54 4.61
C TYR A 3 5.98 2.83 4.19
N GLN A 4 5.01 2.17 4.82
CA GLN A 4 3.58 2.48 4.66
C GLN A 4 3.24 3.88 5.18
N ASP A 5 3.72 4.22 6.38
CA ASP A 5 3.50 5.54 6.98
C ASP A 5 4.21 6.62 6.16
N ASN A 6 5.40 6.33 5.64
CA ASN A 6 6.12 7.25 4.76
C ASN A 6 5.33 7.59 3.49
N LEU A 7 4.73 6.58 2.83
CA LEU A 7 3.91 6.81 1.65
C LEU A 7 2.66 7.62 1.98
N LEU A 8 1.96 7.26 3.06
CA LEU A 8 0.77 7.97 3.50
C LEU A 8 1.07 9.41 3.91
N ALA A 9 2.23 9.68 4.53
CA ALA A 9 2.68 11.03 4.85
C ALA A 9 2.89 11.85 3.57
N LEU A 10 3.71 11.35 2.64
CA LEU A 10 3.93 12.00 1.34
C LEU A 10 2.60 12.35 0.66
N ALA A 11 1.68 11.38 0.56
CA ALA A 11 0.38 11.58 -0.09
C ALA A 11 -0.57 12.49 0.69
N ALA A 12 -0.53 12.49 2.03
CA ALA A 12 -1.34 13.38 2.84
C ALA A 12 -0.90 14.85 2.68
N GLY A 13 0.41 15.09 2.72
CA GLY A 13 0.98 16.43 2.68
C GLY A 13 1.21 17.01 1.28
N ASP A 14 1.27 16.18 0.24
CA ASP A 14 1.47 16.62 -1.14
C ASP A 14 0.46 15.94 -2.09
N PRO A 15 -0.61 16.63 -2.53
CA PRO A 15 -1.57 16.08 -3.48
C PRO A 15 -0.95 15.62 -4.80
N ASP A 16 0.16 16.23 -5.25
CA ASP A 16 0.77 15.93 -6.55
C ASP A 16 1.36 14.52 -6.60
N VAL A 17 1.68 13.91 -5.46
CA VAL A 17 2.22 12.54 -5.41
C VAL A 17 1.13 11.47 -5.43
N ARG A 18 -0.15 11.85 -5.29
CA ARG A 18 -1.27 10.89 -5.21
C ARG A 18 -1.49 10.12 -6.50
N ASP A 19 -1.02 10.65 -7.63
CA ASP A 19 -1.02 9.93 -8.90
C ASP A 19 -0.20 8.63 -8.85
N ALA A 20 0.85 8.57 -8.01
CA ALA A 20 1.60 7.33 -7.79
C ALA A 20 0.75 6.23 -7.13
N LEU A 21 -0.30 6.60 -6.38
CA LEU A 21 -1.15 5.66 -5.64
C LEU A 21 -2.13 4.89 -6.52
N ARG A 22 -2.34 5.29 -7.79
CA ARG A 22 -3.33 4.65 -8.67
C ARG A 22 -3.13 3.15 -8.81
N ALA A 23 -1.88 2.69 -8.75
CA ALA A 23 -1.52 1.28 -8.88
C ALA A 23 -1.48 0.51 -7.55
N LEU A 24 -1.82 1.15 -6.42
CA LEU A 24 -1.76 0.57 -5.09
C LEU A 24 -3.15 0.21 -4.59
N GLU A 25 -3.37 -1.07 -4.29
CA GLU A 25 -4.63 -1.54 -3.69
C GLU A 25 -4.63 -1.36 -2.17
N PRO A 26 -5.79 -1.15 -1.52
CA PRO A 26 -5.89 -0.99 -0.07
C PRO A 26 -5.28 -2.14 0.74
N GLU A 27 -5.30 -3.37 0.20
CA GLU A 27 -4.74 -4.56 0.85
C GLU A 27 -3.20 -4.56 0.87
N CYS A 28 -2.55 -3.67 0.10
CA CYS A 28 -1.11 -3.50 0.12
C CYS A 28 -0.59 -2.81 1.40
N VAL A 29 -1.48 -2.15 2.16
CA VAL A 29 -1.14 -1.57 3.46
C VAL A 29 -1.73 -2.40 4.60
N MET A 30 -1.10 -2.36 5.77
CA MET A 30 -1.50 -3.13 6.94
C MET A 30 -2.28 -2.27 7.93
N GLY A 31 -3.45 -2.76 8.29
CA GLY A 31 -4.32 -2.17 9.30
C GLY A 31 -5.39 -1.28 8.67
N GLU A 32 -6.58 -1.34 9.27
CA GLU A 32 -7.79 -0.69 8.75
C GLU A 32 -7.63 0.83 8.62
N GLN A 33 -7.03 1.48 9.62
CA GLN A 33 -6.77 2.92 9.61
C GLN A 33 -5.92 3.36 8.39
N ARG A 34 -4.88 2.60 8.03
CA ARG A 34 -4.04 2.91 6.86
C ARG A 34 -4.80 2.69 5.56
N ALA A 35 -5.59 1.63 5.48
CA ALA A 35 -6.40 1.33 4.31
C ALA A 35 -7.46 2.42 4.06
N ARG A 36 -8.16 2.88 5.12
CA ARG A 36 -9.12 3.99 5.03
C ARG A 36 -8.49 5.28 4.53
N ILE A 37 -7.32 5.66 5.09
CA ILE A 37 -6.62 6.88 4.65
C ILE A 37 -6.14 6.75 3.21
N LEU A 38 -5.57 5.60 2.83
CA LEU A 38 -5.17 5.36 1.44
C LEU A 38 -6.36 5.51 0.48
N ASP A 39 -7.50 4.90 0.82
CA ASP A 39 -8.72 4.95 0.01
C ASP A 39 -9.26 6.38 -0.10
N PHE A 40 -9.27 7.13 1.01
CA PHE A 40 -9.63 8.55 1.01
C PHE A 40 -8.74 9.36 0.08
N LEU A 41 -7.41 9.21 0.18
CA LEU A 41 -6.45 9.98 -0.61
C LEU A 41 -6.56 9.65 -2.11
N LYS A 42 -6.85 8.39 -2.47
CA LYS A 42 -7.11 7.97 -3.85
C LYS A 42 -8.42 8.56 -4.38
N SER A 43 -9.48 8.56 -3.57
CA SER A 43 -10.81 9.05 -3.96
C SER A 43 -10.89 10.57 -4.03
N HIS A 44 -10.01 11.27 -3.31
CA HIS A 44 -9.97 12.72 -3.21
C HIS A 44 -8.59 13.28 -3.64
N PRO A 45 -8.15 13.08 -4.90
CA PRO A 45 -6.77 13.34 -5.31
C PRO A 45 -6.36 14.81 -5.22
N LYS A 46 -7.32 15.75 -5.18
CA LYS A 46 -7.06 17.20 -5.12
C LYS A 46 -7.28 17.80 -3.73
N THR A 47 -7.79 17.03 -2.76
CA THR A 47 -8.13 17.56 -1.44
C THR A 47 -6.87 17.88 -0.65
N ILE A 48 -6.74 19.13 -0.22
CA ILE A 48 -5.63 19.58 0.63
C ILE A 48 -6.03 19.29 2.09
N LEU A 49 -5.18 18.57 2.82
CA LEU A 49 -5.38 18.27 4.22
C LEU A 49 -4.64 19.32 5.06
N HIS A 50 -5.32 20.42 5.38
CA HIS A 50 -4.79 21.47 6.24
C HIS A 50 -5.90 22.04 7.13
N GLY A 51 -5.61 22.26 8.42
CA GLY A 51 -6.58 22.76 9.37
C GLY A 51 -7.58 21.69 9.80
N GLU A 52 -8.88 21.98 9.64
CA GLU A 52 -9.96 21.06 9.94
C GLU A 52 -10.02 19.93 8.89
N LEU A 53 -10.03 18.69 9.35
CA LEU A 53 -10.06 17.52 8.47
C LEU A 53 -11.49 17.23 8.01
N PRO A 54 -11.67 16.69 6.78
CA PRO A 54 -12.95 16.17 6.32
C PRO A 54 -13.56 15.16 7.29
N ASP A 55 -14.90 15.09 7.34
CA ASP A 55 -15.66 14.22 8.25
C ASP A 55 -15.22 12.75 8.15
N GLU A 56 -14.88 12.28 6.94
CA GLU A 56 -14.42 10.91 6.69
C GLU A 56 -13.09 10.58 7.39
N LEU A 57 -12.30 11.59 7.74
CA LEU A 57 -11.02 11.44 8.42
C LEU A 57 -11.05 11.81 9.90
N GLN A 58 -12.18 12.28 10.43
CA GLN A 58 -12.28 12.69 11.85
C GLN A 58 -11.97 11.53 12.80
N SER A 59 -12.42 10.31 12.51
CA SER A 59 -12.09 9.13 13.33
C SER A 59 -10.60 8.79 13.36
N ASP A 60 -9.83 9.29 12.39
CA ASP A 60 -8.39 9.04 12.23
C ASP A 60 -7.57 10.33 12.40
N GLU A 61 -8.15 11.40 12.96
CA GLU A 61 -7.59 12.75 12.98
C GLU A 61 -6.17 12.82 13.56
N THR A 62 -5.95 12.20 14.71
CA THR A 62 -4.63 12.22 15.37
C THR A 62 -3.56 11.59 14.47
N TYR A 63 -3.90 10.49 13.81
CA TYR A 63 -2.97 9.80 12.93
C TYR A 63 -2.70 10.60 11.65
N VAL A 64 -3.73 11.22 11.05
CA VAL A 64 -3.55 12.14 9.89
C VAL A 64 -2.65 13.33 10.26
N LYS A 65 -2.82 13.92 11.45
CA LYS A 65 -1.95 15.00 11.93
C LYS A 65 -0.50 14.55 12.11
N ILE A 66 -0.28 13.33 12.59
CA ILE A 66 1.06 12.72 12.66
C ILE A 66 1.67 12.59 11.26
N LEU A 67 0.89 12.11 10.28
CA LEU A 67 1.35 11.99 8.89
C LEU A 67 1.73 13.34 8.29
N LEU A 68 0.93 14.39 8.50
CA LEU A 68 1.23 15.74 8.03
C LEU A 68 2.51 16.30 8.65
N LEU A 69 2.69 16.16 9.98
CA LEU A 69 3.92 16.55 10.67
C LEU A 69 5.14 15.77 10.14
N GLN A 70 4.97 14.50 9.81
CA GLN A 70 6.03 13.69 9.19
C GLN A 70 6.41 14.22 7.80
N THR A 71 5.43 14.68 7.02
CA THR A 71 5.69 15.28 5.71
C THR A 71 6.54 16.52 5.83
N GLU A 72 6.16 17.44 6.73
CA GLU A 72 6.91 18.67 6.99
C GLU A 72 8.35 18.37 7.43
N THR A 73 8.51 17.45 8.39
CA THR A 73 9.82 17.14 8.99
C THR A 73 10.76 16.37 8.06
N ARG A 74 10.24 15.49 7.20
CA ARG A 74 11.07 14.60 6.36
C ARG A 74 11.22 15.08 4.93
N TYR A 75 10.16 15.65 4.37
CA TYR A 75 10.04 15.93 2.93
C TYR A 75 9.82 17.42 2.64
N GLY A 76 9.70 18.27 3.66
CA GLY A 76 9.45 19.70 3.49
C GLY A 76 10.55 20.46 2.73
N GLN A 77 11.79 19.93 2.73
CA GLN A 77 12.92 20.51 1.98
C GLN A 77 13.16 19.81 0.62
N TRP A 78 12.40 18.75 0.31
CA TRP A 78 12.57 18.02 -0.94
C TRP A 78 11.91 18.77 -2.09
N SER A 79 12.39 18.56 -3.31
CA SER A 79 11.69 19.07 -4.50
C SER A 79 10.40 18.26 -4.75
N SER A 80 9.44 18.83 -5.47
CA SER A 80 8.23 18.08 -5.88
C SER A 80 8.59 16.84 -6.71
N HIS A 81 9.65 16.91 -7.51
CA HIS A 81 10.14 15.77 -8.29
C HIS A 81 10.64 14.64 -7.39
N ASP A 82 11.45 14.96 -6.38
CA ASP A 82 12.01 13.96 -5.46
C ASP A 82 10.89 13.30 -4.63
N ARG A 83 9.90 14.09 -4.17
CA ARG A 83 8.74 13.56 -3.44
C ARG A 83 7.91 12.61 -4.30
N TYR A 84 7.65 12.97 -5.56
CA TYR A 84 6.94 12.11 -6.49
C TYR A 84 7.72 10.81 -6.76
N PHE A 85 9.02 10.90 -7.01
CA PHE A 85 9.86 9.73 -7.26
C PHE A 85 9.89 8.77 -6.05
N GLU A 86 10.02 9.32 -4.84
CA GLU A 86 9.96 8.53 -3.61
C GLU A 86 8.61 7.85 -3.43
N ALA A 87 7.49 8.54 -3.69
CA ALA A 87 6.16 7.94 -3.64
C ALA A 87 6.04 6.76 -4.62
N VAL A 88 6.58 6.89 -5.84
CA VAL A 88 6.61 5.80 -6.82
C VAL A 88 7.43 4.61 -6.32
N GLU A 89 8.61 4.83 -5.75
CA GLU A 89 9.45 3.76 -5.20
C GLU A 89 8.80 3.06 -4.00
N LEU A 90 8.16 3.81 -3.11
CA LEU A 90 7.39 3.25 -1.98
C LEU A 90 6.20 2.41 -2.46
N VAL A 91 5.46 2.88 -3.48
CA VAL A 91 4.36 2.10 -4.08
C VAL A 91 4.89 0.80 -4.70
N LYS A 92 6.00 0.85 -5.46
CA LYS A 92 6.62 -0.38 -6.02
C LYS A 92 7.00 -1.36 -4.93
N ARG A 93 7.62 -0.86 -3.85
CA ARG A 93 8.03 -1.68 -2.71
C ARG A 93 6.83 -2.34 -2.04
N LEU A 94 5.77 -1.58 -1.75
CA LEU A 94 4.55 -2.09 -1.12
C LEU A 94 3.89 -3.19 -1.95
N ARG A 95 3.78 -2.99 -3.26
CA ARG A 95 3.22 -4.00 -4.17
C ARG A 95 4.07 -5.26 -4.19
N LYS A 96 5.40 -5.13 -4.21
CA LYS A 96 6.31 -6.27 -4.18
C LYS A 96 6.15 -7.08 -2.88
N GLU A 97 6.11 -6.39 -1.74
CA GLU A 97 5.95 -7.03 -0.44
C GLU A 97 4.57 -7.69 -0.29
N HIS A 98 3.50 -7.04 -0.73
CA HIS A 98 2.15 -7.62 -0.71
C HIS A 98 2.10 -8.91 -1.54
N LYS A 99 2.65 -8.90 -2.76
CA LYS A 99 2.73 -10.09 -3.61
C LYS A 99 3.59 -11.20 -3.02
N GLN A 100 4.70 -10.85 -2.35
CA GLN A 100 5.52 -11.83 -1.66
C GLN A 100 4.75 -12.49 -0.51
N LYS A 101 4.02 -11.69 0.28
CA LYS A 101 3.17 -12.19 1.37
C LYS A 101 2.03 -13.08 0.86
N GLN A 102 1.36 -12.71 -0.23
CA GLN A 102 0.34 -13.55 -0.87
C GLN A 102 0.93 -14.91 -1.28
N LYS A 103 2.12 -14.92 -1.88
CA LYS A 103 2.81 -16.16 -2.26
C LYS A 103 3.08 -17.03 -1.04
N GLU A 104 3.62 -16.47 0.03
CA GLU A 104 3.91 -17.20 1.27
C GLU A 104 2.64 -17.79 1.91
N GLN A 105 1.54 -17.05 1.87
CA GLN A 105 0.23 -17.52 2.35
C GLN A 105 -0.30 -18.69 1.52
N LEU A 106 -0.20 -18.61 0.18
CA LEU A 106 -0.60 -19.70 -0.71
C LEU A 106 0.27 -20.94 -0.50
N GLU A 107 1.58 -20.77 -0.35
CA GLU A 107 2.51 -21.87 -0.07
C GLU A 107 2.21 -22.55 1.28
N GLN A 108 1.86 -21.76 2.31
CA GLN A 108 1.44 -22.30 3.60
C GLN A 108 0.13 -23.07 3.48
N ALA A 109 -0.89 -22.48 2.86
CA ALA A 109 -2.18 -23.15 2.63
C ALA A 109 -2.02 -24.45 1.82
N MET A 110 -1.08 -24.48 0.87
CA MET A 110 -0.79 -25.68 0.08
C MET A 110 -0.18 -26.78 0.94
N ARG A 111 0.77 -26.44 1.83
CA ARG A 111 1.35 -27.40 2.79
C ARG A 111 0.28 -27.96 3.72
N ASP A 112 -0.61 -27.10 4.22
CA ASP A 112 -1.69 -27.52 5.12
C ASP A 112 -2.68 -28.45 4.40
N ALA A 113 -3.05 -28.14 3.16
CA ALA A 113 -3.89 -29.01 2.33
C ALA A 113 -3.25 -30.39 2.10
N GLN A 114 -1.94 -30.44 1.82
CA GLN A 114 -1.20 -31.68 1.65
C GLN A 114 -1.16 -32.51 2.93
N GLN A 115 -0.92 -31.88 4.09
CA GLN A 115 -0.92 -32.56 5.40
C GLN A 115 -2.30 -33.14 5.75
N ASN A 116 -3.37 -32.47 5.33
CA ASN A 116 -4.75 -32.92 5.54
C ASN A 116 -5.25 -33.92 4.49
N GLY A 117 -4.43 -34.28 3.50
CA GLY A 117 -4.81 -35.18 2.41
C GLY A 117 -5.75 -34.56 1.36
N ASP A 118 -5.97 -33.24 1.39
CA ASP A 118 -6.80 -32.52 0.42
C ASP A 118 -6.02 -32.22 -0.86
N THR A 119 -5.89 -33.27 -1.68
CA THR A 119 -5.14 -33.22 -2.94
C THR A 119 -5.77 -32.32 -4.00
N ALA A 120 -7.09 -32.11 -3.95
CA ALA A 120 -7.79 -31.20 -4.86
C ALA A 120 -7.41 -29.76 -4.54
N ARG A 121 -7.51 -29.37 -3.27
CA ARG A 121 -7.16 -28.02 -2.82
C ARG A 121 -5.69 -27.70 -3.04
N ALA A 122 -4.80 -28.66 -2.79
CA ALA A 122 -3.36 -28.48 -3.04
C ALA A 122 -3.04 -28.18 -4.52
N ARG A 123 -3.77 -28.79 -5.47
CA ARG A 123 -3.60 -28.53 -6.91
C ARG A 123 -4.10 -27.14 -7.32
N GLU A 124 -5.23 -26.70 -6.78
CA GLU A 124 -5.74 -25.34 -7.00
C GLU A 124 -4.72 -24.30 -6.53
N LEU A 125 -4.22 -24.44 -5.29
CA LEU A 125 -3.25 -23.51 -4.72
C LEU A 125 -1.94 -23.47 -5.52
N MET A 126 -1.48 -24.61 -6.05
CA MET A 126 -0.32 -24.64 -6.95
C MET A 126 -0.57 -23.86 -8.25
N SER A 127 -1.78 -23.93 -8.81
CA SER A 127 -2.17 -23.11 -9.97
C SER A 127 -2.14 -21.62 -9.64
N ASP A 128 -2.66 -21.23 -8.48
CA ASP A 128 -2.68 -19.83 -8.03
C ASP A 128 -1.25 -19.27 -7.83
N ILE A 129 -0.35 -20.07 -7.23
CA ILE A 129 1.07 -19.70 -7.08
C ILE A 129 1.72 -19.49 -8.46
N ASN A 130 1.47 -20.37 -9.42
CA ASN A 130 2.04 -20.26 -10.76
C ASN A 130 1.50 -19.03 -11.51
N ALA A 131 0.21 -18.72 -11.36
CA ALA A 131 -0.39 -17.51 -11.92
C ALA A 131 0.25 -16.25 -11.33
N LEU A 132 0.42 -16.21 -10.01
CA LEU A 132 1.06 -15.10 -9.31
C LEU A 132 2.53 -14.90 -9.76
N ILE A 133 3.31 -15.97 -9.92
CA ILE A 133 4.69 -15.91 -10.44
C ILE A 133 4.73 -15.35 -11.87
N LYS A 134 3.78 -15.78 -12.72
CA LYS A 134 3.70 -15.29 -14.10
C LYS A 134 3.36 -13.80 -14.15
N GLU A 135 2.43 -13.34 -13.31
CA GLU A 135 2.08 -11.93 -13.19
C GLU A 135 3.26 -11.09 -12.69
N GLN A 136 4.00 -11.57 -11.68
CA GLN A 136 5.19 -10.90 -11.17
C GLN A 136 6.26 -10.71 -12.26
N ARG A 137 6.48 -11.74 -13.10
CA ARG A 137 7.44 -11.66 -14.21
C ARG A 137 7.02 -10.64 -15.27
N ASN A 138 5.72 -10.47 -15.50
CA ASN A 138 5.20 -9.52 -16.49
C ASN A 138 5.26 -8.08 -15.98
N ASN A 139 4.99 -7.84 -14.70
CA ASN A 139 5.01 -6.49 -14.11
C ASN A 139 6.43 -5.99 -13.79
N ALA A 140 7.45 -6.84 -13.91
CA ALA A 140 8.87 -6.49 -13.77
C ALA A 140 9.54 -6.07 -15.09
N ARG A 141 8.80 -6.08 -16.20
CA ARG A 141 9.20 -5.60 -17.53
C ARG A 141 8.58 -4.24 -17.80
#